data_AF-A0A959SB68-F1
#
_entry.id   AF-A0A959SB68-F1
#
_cell.length_a   1.000
_cell.length_b   1.000
_cell.length_c   1.000
_cell.angle_alpha   90.00
_cell.angle_beta   90.00
_cell.angle_gamma   90.00
#
_symmetry.space_group_name_H-M   'P 1'
#
loop_
_entity.id
_entity.type
_entity.pdbx_description
1 polymer ?
#
loop_
_entity_poly.entity_id
_entity_poly.type
_entity_poly.pdbx_seq_one_letter_code
_entity_poly.pdbx_strand_id
1 'polypeptide(L)'
;MLTTRSIPVLCALLASSWLSAQNDLRITDVTALSGTIDPATDKAAMAGLQAAGLPDEQVKEVMAHASPDQWPPGLRTDSARTANATAARNYVAQRVCTYLDSDRTMEVVRIPVMANIHMPDELRMPHDFHLLLPSTSVEVMQAVAQRPKPSKGPAYGSLPSARITRPDGVFATYDLSTDPAAIAALEKRGLSGPEIDAVVFRSQERNWPEGMDSFAERASRSDKFKKFKAYRAAKWDGKVLLIIPAEANKRLPQVLRPYLDIYMVFEEEAVAVAGKHR
;
A
#
# COMPACT_ATOMS: atom_id res chain seq x y z
N MET A 1 75.93 -3.26 -4.46
CA MET A 1 75.03 -2.10 -4.29
C MET A 1 73.62 -2.56 -4.65
N LEU A 2 72.82 -2.89 -3.62
CA LEU A 2 71.49 -3.46 -3.77
C LEU A 2 70.45 -2.33 -3.85
N THR A 3 69.58 -2.48 -4.83
CA THR A 3 68.48 -1.63 -5.28
C THR A 3 67.31 -1.61 -4.30
N THR A 4 66.72 -0.44 -4.06
CA THR A 4 65.36 -0.31 -3.48
C THR A 4 64.52 0.58 -4.37
N ARG A 5 63.55 -0.05 -5.07
CA ARG A 5 62.48 0.61 -5.83
C ARG A 5 61.28 0.81 -4.89
N SER A 6 60.83 2.05 -4.76
CA SER A 6 59.62 2.44 -4.05
C SER A 6 58.37 2.03 -4.84
N ILE A 7 57.43 1.35 -4.17
CA ILE A 7 56.11 1.00 -4.68
C ILE A 7 55.11 2.04 -4.14
N PRO A 8 54.34 2.76 -4.98
CA PRO A 8 53.27 3.61 -4.48
C PRO A 8 52.06 2.74 -4.10
N VAL A 9 51.66 2.81 -2.84
CA VAL A 9 50.41 2.22 -2.34
C VAL A 9 49.25 3.05 -2.87
N LEU A 10 48.57 2.52 -3.88
CA LEU A 10 47.33 3.06 -4.44
C LEU A 10 46.17 2.67 -3.50
N CYS A 11 45.84 3.52 -2.54
CA CYS A 11 44.62 3.40 -1.73
C CYS A 11 43.40 3.74 -2.62
N ALA A 12 42.78 2.70 -3.18
CA ALA A 12 41.48 2.81 -3.82
C ALA A 12 40.40 3.03 -2.75
N LEU A 13 39.95 4.28 -2.60
CA LEU A 13 38.74 4.64 -1.88
C LEU A 13 37.54 4.07 -2.65
N LEU A 14 37.07 2.90 -2.22
CA LEU A 14 35.74 2.40 -2.56
C LEU A 14 34.71 3.29 -1.87
N ALA A 15 34.28 4.36 -2.54
CA ALA A 15 33.06 5.06 -2.21
C ALA A 15 31.89 4.11 -2.51
N SER A 16 31.55 3.26 -1.55
CA SER A 16 30.29 2.54 -1.54
C SER A 16 29.20 3.58 -1.32
N SER A 17 28.63 4.10 -2.40
CA SER A 17 27.36 4.79 -2.39
C SER A 17 26.26 3.78 -2.07
N TRP A 18 26.14 3.47 -0.77
CA TRP A 18 24.92 2.88 -0.25
C TRP A 18 23.83 3.93 -0.48
N LEU A 19 23.01 3.73 -1.50
CA LEU A 19 21.65 4.24 -1.48
C LEU A 19 21.03 3.66 -0.21
N SER A 20 21.09 4.42 0.88
CA SER A 20 20.42 4.07 2.12
C SER A 20 18.93 4.00 1.80
N ALA A 21 18.43 2.77 1.64
CA ALA A 21 17.01 2.52 1.74
C ALA A 21 16.56 3.17 3.05
N GLN A 22 15.73 4.21 2.95
CA GLN A 22 15.13 4.84 4.11
C GLN A 22 14.28 3.78 4.79
N ASN A 23 14.80 3.22 5.87
CA ASN A 23 14.08 2.20 6.61
C ASN A 23 12.91 2.86 7.32
N ASP A 24 11.71 2.33 7.11
CA ASP A 24 10.56 2.68 7.94
C ASP A 24 10.84 2.22 9.37
N LEU A 25 10.58 3.11 10.32
CA LEU A 25 10.80 2.90 11.74
C LEU A 25 9.47 2.94 12.48
N ARG A 26 9.39 2.12 13.53
CA ARG A 26 8.35 2.24 14.56
C ARG A 26 8.97 2.85 15.81
N ILE A 27 8.38 3.93 16.32
CA ILE A 27 8.78 4.49 17.62
C ILE A 27 8.22 3.58 18.71
N THR A 28 9.08 3.02 19.55
CA THR A 28 8.68 2.12 20.65
C THR A 28 8.55 2.88 21.96
N ASP A 29 9.36 3.92 22.15
CA ASP A 29 9.37 4.77 23.33
C ASP A 29 9.60 6.24 22.96
N VAL A 30 8.53 7.04 22.96
CA VAL A 30 8.62 8.49 22.72
C VAL A 30 9.08 9.26 23.96
N THR A 31 9.02 8.65 25.15
CA THR A 31 9.42 9.31 26.40
C THR A 31 10.94 9.45 26.50
N ALA A 32 11.67 8.64 25.74
CA ALA A 32 13.11 8.73 25.56
C ALA A 32 13.57 9.98 24.79
N LEU A 33 12.65 10.79 24.25
CA LEU A 33 12.96 12.16 23.82
C LEU A 33 13.42 12.94 25.06
N SER A 34 14.73 13.02 25.23
CA SER A 34 15.34 13.78 26.31
C SER A 34 15.41 15.24 25.90
N GLY A 35 14.79 16.13 26.68
CA GLY A 35 14.93 17.59 26.49
C GLY A 35 16.35 18.12 26.73
N THR A 36 17.33 17.24 27.00
CA THR A 36 18.74 17.57 27.19
C THR A 36 19.52 17.72 25.88
N ILE A 37 19.03 17.15 24.78
CA ILE A 37 19.66 17.31 23.47
C ILE A 37 18.96 18.48 22.80
N ASP A 38 19.68 19.60 22.66
CA ASP A 38 19.25 20.72 21.83
C ASP A 38 19.68 20.44 20.38
N PRO A 39 18.73 20.15 19.48
CA PRO A 39 19.06 19.85 18.09
C PRO A 39 19.79 21.02 17.41
N ALA A 40 19.56 22.27 17.82
CA ALA A 40 20.24 23.40 17.23
C ALA A 40 21.76 23.40 17.48
N THR A 41 22.23 22.70 18.50
CA THR A 41 23.64 22.71 18.93
C THR A 41 24.32 21.34 18.88
N ASP A 42 23.60 20.27 18.53
CA ASP A 42 24.14 18.91 18.43
C ASP A 42 25.04 18.73 17.19
N LYS A 43 26.35 18.90 17.40
CA LYS A 43 27.39 18.70 16.36
C LYS A 43 27.48 17.25 15.88
N ALA A 44 27.17 16.27 16.75
CA ALA A 44 27.23 14.87 16.38
C ALA A 44 26.07 14.53 15.42
N ALA A 45 24.87 15.05 15.70
CA ALA A 45 23.72 14.93 14.78
C ALA A 45 23.99 15.60 13.43
N MET A 46 24.53 16.83 13.43
CA MET A 46 24.89 17.54 12.19
C MET A 46 25.91 16.75 11.35
N ALA A 47 26.96 16.23 11.98
CA ALA A 47 27.95 15.39 11.32
C ALA A 47 27.34 14.08 10.78
N GLY A 48 26.42 13.47 11.52
CA GLY A 48 25.66 12.29 11.09
C GLY A 48 24.81 12.55 9.84
N LEU A 49 24.13 13.69 9.79
CA LEU A 49 23.32 14.09 8.63
C LEU A 49 24.19 14.40 7.40
N GLN A 50 25.32 15.09 7.59
CA GLN A 50 26.29 15.33 6.51
C GLN A 50 26.89 14.01 6.00
N ALA A 51 27.22 13.07 6.89
CA ALA A 51 27.72 11.74 6.51
C ALA A 51 26.66 10.91 5.78
N ALA A 52 25.37 11.15 6.04
CA ALA A 52 24.25 10.60 5.27
C ALA A 52 24.05 11.28 3.91
N GLY A 53 24.87 12.28 3.56
CA GLY A 53 24.88 12.95 2.27
C GLY A 53 23.94 14.15 2.15
N LEU A 54 23.40 14.66 3.27
CA LEU A 54 22.55 15.86 3.23
C LEU A 54 23.42 17.12 3.07
N PRO A 55 23.04 18.06 2.18
CA PRO A 55 23.71 19.35 2.07
C PRO A 55 23.44 20.22 3.32
N ASP A 56 24.35 21.16 3.61
CA ASP A 56 24.29 22.01 4.81
C ASP A 56 22.96 22.75 5.02
N GLU A 57 22.28 23.13 3.92
CA GLU A 57 20.96 23.76 3.98
C GLU A 57 19.89 22.80 4.52
N GLN A 58 19.87 21.55 4.04
CA GLN A 58 18.94 20.53 4.51
C GLN A 58 19.28 20.07 5.93
N VAL A 59 20.56 20.02 6.29
CA VAL A 59 20.97 19.74 7.68
C VAL A 59 20.37 20.79 8.62
N LYS A 60 20.49 22.08 8.30
CA LYS A 60 19.91 23.17 9.11
C LYS A 60 18.39 23.07 9.19
N GLU A 61 17.72 22.74 8.10
CA GLU A 61 16.26 22.54 8.08
C GLU A 61 15.83 21.38 8.99
N VAL A 62 16.50 20.22 8.88
CA VAL A 62 16.24 19.05 9.73
C VAL A 62 16.43 19.40 11.21
N MET A 63 17.52 20.07 11.57
CA MET A 63 17.77 20.47 12.96
C MET A 63 16.75 21.50 13.45
N ALA A 64 16.32 22.44 12.61
CA ALA A 64 15.28 23.41 12.97
C ALA A 64 13.94 22.72 13.25
N HIS A 65 13.53 21.77 12.42
CA HIS A 65 12.31 20.98 12.58
C HIS A 65 12.43 19.87 13.63
N ALA A 66 13.62 19.66 14.20
CA ALA A 66 13.84 18.74 15.31
C ALA A 66 13.61 19.39 16.69
N SER A 67 13.53 20.71 16.76
CA SER A 67 13.38 21.45 18.01
C SER A 67 12.01 21.22 18.67
N PRO A 68 11.92 21.19 20.02
CA PRO A 68 10.66 20.97 20.74
C PRO A 68 9.54 21.96 20.38
N ASP A 69 9.86 23.20 20.01
CA ASP A 69 8.86 24.19 19.58
C ASP A 69 8.21 23.84 18.24
N GLN A 70 8.89 23.05 17.41
CA GLN A 70 8.39 22.52 16.14
C GLN A 70 7.70 21.16 16.30
N TRP A 71 7.63 20.61 17.52
CA TRP A 71 6.88 19.39 17.77
C TRP A 71 5.38 19.68 17.92
N PRO A 72 4.52 18.67 17.68
CA PRO A 72 3.11 18.80 17.99
C PRO A 72 2.89 18.98 19.50
N PRO A 73 1.83 19.69 19.93
CA PRO A 73 1.57 19.98 21.34
C PRO A 73 1.63 18.77 22.27
N GLY A 74 1.16 17.61 21.78
CA GLY A 74 1.16 16.34 22.49
C GLY A 74 2.54 15.73 22.77
N LEU A 75 3.63 16.29 22.23
CA LEU A 75 5.00 15.82 22.46
C LEU A 75 5.94 16.85 23.12
N ARG A 76 5.54 18.13 23.22
CA ARG A 76 6.44 19.22 23.64
C ARG A 76 6.96 19.09 25.06
N THR A 77 6.13 18.58 25.97
CA THR A 77 6.48 18.45 27.39
C THR A 77 6.58 16.98 27.79
N ASP A 78 7.36 16.69 28.84
CA ASP A 78 7.52 15.33 29.37
C ASP A 78 6.16 14.71 29.71
N SER A 79 5.29 15.48 30.38
CA SER A 79 3.93 15.03 30.72
C SER A 79 3.09 14.70 29.48
N ALA A 80 3.21 15.51 28.42
CA ALA A 80 2.49 15.25 27.18
C ALA A 80 3.01 13.98 26.48
N ARG A 81 4.33 13.77 26.48
CA ARG A 81 4.94 12.55 25.94
C ARG A 81 4.51 11.30 26.71
N THR A 82 4.47 11.36 28.04
CA THR A 82 3.99 10.26 28.87
C THR A 82 2.51 9.96 28.59
N ALA A 83 1.66 10.98 28.53
CA ALA A 83 0.23 10.81 28.24
C ALA A 83 -0.03 10.22 26.86
N ASN A 84 0.80 10.60 25.86
CA ASN A 84 0.65 10.20 24.47
C ASN A 84 1.54 9.03 24.06
N ALA A 85 2.23 8.38 25.00
CA ALA A 85 3.24 7.36 24.70
C ALA A 85 2.69 6.21 23.85
N THR A 86 1.47 5.76 24.12
CA THR A 86 0.80 4.70 23.34
C THR A 86 0.42 5.17 21.94
N ALA A 87 -0.12 6.39 21.82
CA ALA A 87 -0.54 6.93 20.54
C ALA A 87 0.66 7.21 19.62
N ALA A 88 1.76 7.72 20.16
CA ALA A 88 2.99 8.00 19.41
C ALA A 88 3.60 6.76 18.74
N ARG A 89 3.29 5.55 19.20
CA ARG A 89 3.72 4.31 18.52
C ARG A 89 3.09 4.11 17.14
N ASN A 90 2.00 4.83 16.84
CA ASN A 90 1.28 4.74 15.57
C ASN A 90 1.81 5.70 14.50
N TYR A 91 2.86 6.46 14.79
CA TYR A 91 3.54 7.24 13.76
C TYR A 91 4.17 6.31 12.72
N VAL A 92 4.00 6.66 11.46
CA VAL A 92 4.84 6.20 10.36
C VAL A 92 6.08 7.08 10.35
N ALA A 93 7.23 6.50 10.65
CA ALA A 93 8.48 7.23 10.82
C ALA A 93 9.55 6.70 9.86
N GLN A 94 10.49 7.55 9.44
CA GLN A 94 11.55 7.19 8.50
C GLN A 94 12.92 7.55 9.07
N ARG A 95 13.88 6.63 8.99
CA ARG A 95 15.27 6.93 9.36
C ARG A 95 15.88 7.91 8.37
N VAL A 96 16.42 9.02 8.87
CA VAL A 96 17.24 9.96 8.10
C VAL A 96 18.72 9.57 8.21
N CYS A 97 19.23 9.47 9.43
CA CYS A 97 20.59 9.01 9.69
C CYS A 97 20.73 8.39 11.09
N THR A 98 21.81 7.65 11.28
CA THR A 98 22.24 7.12 12.58
C THR A 98 23.57 7.77 12.93
N TYR A 99 23.75 8.16 14.18
CA TYR A 99 25.00 8.76 14.65
C TYR A 99 25.34 8.31 16.06
N LEU A 100 26.59 8.56 16.48
CA LEU A 100 27.05 8.27 17.83
C LEU A 100 27.14 9.59 18.60
N ASP A 101 26.44 9.70 19.72
CA ASP A 101 26.61 10.78 20.69
C ASP A 101 27.25 10.21 21.96
N SER A 102 28.51 10.57 22.18
CA SER A 102 29.36 10.03 23.24
C SER A 102 29.41 8.50 23.19
N ASP A 103 28.61 7.81 24.01
CA ASP A 103 28.53 6.34 24.08
C ASP A 103 27.16 5.78 23.65
N ARG A 104 26.26 6.62 23.12
CA ARG A 104 24.90 6.23 22.74
C ARG A 104 24.70 6.34 21.24
N THR A 105 24.15 5.29 20.64
CA THR A 105 23.69 5.35 19.25
C THR A 105 22.35 6.07 19.18
N MET A 106 22.31 7.12 18.38
CA MET A 106 21.16 8.00 18.20
C MET A 106 20.67 7.90 16.75
N GLU A 107 19.39 8.18 16.57
CA GLU A 107 18.67 8.09 15.32
C GLU A 107 17.97 9.42 15.05
N VAL A 108 18.22 10.01 13.89
CA VAL A 108 17.42 11.13 13.39
C VAL A 108 16.27 10.54 12.59
N VAL A 109 15.06 10.81 13.06
CA VAL A 109 13.83 10.22 12.54
C VAL A 109 12.93 11.31 11.97
N ARG A 110 12.47 11.15 10.73
CA ARG A 110 11.49 12.03 10.08
C ARG A 110 10.09 11.48 10.26
N ILE A 111 9.13 12.35 10.58
CA ILE A 111 7.71 12.05 10.65
C ILE A 111 7.00 12.79 9.51
N PRO A 112 6.78 12.14 8.35
CA PRO A 112 6.16 12.78 7.20
C PRO A 112 4.66 13.03 7.41
N VAL A 113 4.20 14.25 7.18
CA VAL A 113 2.80 14.66 7.41
C VAL A 113 1.81 13.81 6.61
N MET A 114 2.13 13.55 5.34
CA MET A 114 1.24 12.82 4.43
C MET A 114 1.03 11.36 4.84
N ALA A 115 2.00 10.75 5.54
CA ALA A 115 1.87 9.37 6.03
C ALA A 115 1.20 9.29 7.41
N ASN A 116 0.96 10.44 8.06
CA ASN A 116 0.49 10.53 9.44
C ASN A 116 -0.81 11.33 9.60
N ILE A 117 -1.61 11.44 8.53
CA ILE A 117 -2.91 12.12 8.55
C ILE A 117 -3.90 11.47 9.52
N HIS A 118 -3.71 10.20 9.87
CA HIS A 118 -4.55 9.44 10.82
C HIS A 118 -4.27 9.77 12.28
N MET A 119 -3.13 10.38 12.60
CA MET A 119 -2.75 10.71 13.98
C MET A 119 -3.69 11.77 14.57
N PRO A 120 -4.01 11.74 15.87
CA PRO A 120 -4.83 12.76 16.52
C PRO A 120 -4.30 14.18 16.29
N ASP A 121 -5.18 15.18 16.31
CA ASP A 121 -4.81 16.58 16.01
C ASP A 121 -3.69 17.11 16.93
N GLU A 122 -3.68 16.70 18.21
CA GLU A 122 -2.65 17.08 19.19
C GLU A 122 -1.26 16.48 18.91
N LEU A 123 -1.20 15.44 18.07
CA LEU A 123 0.01 14.73 17.63
C LEU A 123 0.33 15.01 16.16
N ARG A 124 -0.42 15.92 15.49
CA ARG A 124 -0.24 16.21 14.08
C ARG A 124 0.41 17.59 13.90
N MET A 125 1.33 17.69 12.95
CA MET A 125 1.88 18.96 12.47
C MET A 125 1.45 19.19 11.02
N PRO A 126 1.32 20.44 10.56
CA PRO A 126 1.01 20.75 9.16
C PRO A 126 2.21 20.55 8.21
N HIS A 127 3.38 20.24 8.76
CA HIS A 127 4.62 19.99 8.04
C HIS A 127 5.33 18.77 8.66
N ASP A 128 6.33 18.25 7.95
CA ASP A 128 7.18 17.17 8.44
C ASP A 128 8.03 17.67 9.59
N PHE A 129 8.10 16.90 10.67
CA PHE A 129 8.96 17.22 11.81
C PHE A 129 9.94 16.07 12.07
N HIS A 130 10.99 16.37 12.83
CA HIS A 130 12.07 15.44 13.10
C HIS A 130 12.20 15.17 14.60
N LEU A 131 12.68 13.99 14.94
CA LEU A 131 12.91 13.53 16.30
C LEU A 131 14.31 12.93 16.39
N LEU A 132 15.03 13.26 17.47
CA LEU A 132 16.31 12.63 17.81
C LEU A 132 16.03 11.63 18.93
N LEU A 133 16.15 10.34 18.62
CA LEU A 133 15.80 9.25 19.54
C LEU A 133 16.99 8.32 19.73
N PRO A 134 17.20 7.76 20.92
CA PRO A 134 18.12 6.64 21.09
C PRO A 134 17.69 5.48 20.19
N SER A 135 18.66 4.73 19.64
CA SER A 135 18.36 3.58 18.78
C SER A 135 17.53 2.49 19.47
N THR A 136 17.58 2.41 20.81
CA THR A 136 16.75 1.52 21.64
C THR A 136 15.28 1.91 21.69
N SER A 137 14.94 3.14 21.28
CA SER A 137 13.58 3.71 21.32
C SER A 137 12.87 3.66 19.97
N VAL A 138 13.52 3.05 18.98
CA VAL A 138 12.97 2.81 17.65
C VAL A 138 13.24 1.37 17.23
N GLU A 139 12.37 0.84 16.39
CA GLU A 139 12.50 -0.49 15.83
C GLU A 139 12.42 -0.38 14.31
N VAL A 140 13.35 -1.02 13.61
CA VAL A 140 13.30 -1.10 12.15
C VAL A 140 12.09 -1.96 11.78
N MET A 141 11.11 -1.36 11.12
CA MET A 141 10.04 -2.13 10.52
C MET A 141 10.64 -2.88 9.36
N GLN A 142 10.77 -4.20 9.48
CA GLN A 142 10.95 -5.03 8.29
C GLN A 142 9.81 -4.66 7.35
N ALA A 143 10.15 -4.26 6.12
CA ALA A 143 9.17 -3.96 5.09
C ALA A 143 8.22 -5.16 5.01
N VAL A 144 7.04 -5.04 5.62
CA VAL A 144 5.96 -5.98 5.42
C VAL A 144 5.72 -5.86 3.93
N ALA A 145 6.03 -6.92 3.18
CA ALA A 145 5.94 -6.94 1.72
C ALA A 145 4.73 -6.11 1.31
N GLN A 146 4.97 -4.96 0.64
CA GLN A 146 3.90 -4.03 0.30
C GLN A 146 2.79 -4.87 -0.29
N ARG A 147 1.63 -4.91 0.37
CA ARG A 147 0.48 -5.63 -0.18
C ARG A 147 0.33 -5.11 -1.60
N PRO A 148 0.34 -5.98 -2.62
CA PRO A 148 0.27 -5.52 -3.99
C PRO A 148 -0.91 -4.57 -4.11
N LYS A 149 -0.70 -3.41 -4.75
CA LYS A 149 -1.76 -2.40 -4.90
C LYS A 149 -3.03 -3.11 -5.37
N PRO A 150 -4.17 -2.93 -4.69
CA PRO A 150 -5.42 -3.58 -5.06
C PRO A 150 -5.69 -3.38 -6.54
N SER A 151 -5.86 -4.47 -7.29
CA SER A 151 -6.07 -4.38 -8.73
C SER A 151 -7.40 -3.71 -9.05
N LYS A 152 -7.44 -2.94 -10.14
CA LYS A 152 -8.70 -2.46 -10.71
C LYS A 152 -9.51 -3.59 -11.36
N GLY A 153 -8.92 -4.77 -11.51
CA GLY A 153 -9.48 -5.92 -12.21
C GLY A 153 -8.94 -6.03 -13.64
N PRO A 154 -9.10 -7.19 -14.30
CA PRO A 154 -8.66 -7.42 -15.67
C PRO A 154 -9.27 -6.44 -16.68
N ALA A 155 -8.47 -6.03 -17.66
CA ALA A 155 -8.95 -5.23 -18.79
C ALA A 155 -9.95 -6.03 -19.65
N TYR A 156 -11.08 -5.41 -20.02
CA TYR A 156 -12.15 -6.07 -20.79
C TYR A 156 -12.26 -5.64 -22.25
N GLY A 157 -11.56 -4.59 -22.67
CA GLY A 157 -11.72 -4.02 -24.02
C GLY A 157 -11.39 -4.98 -25.17
N SER A 158 -10.56 -5.99 -24.92
CA SER A 158 -10.18 -7.03 -25.88
C SER A 158 -10.95 -8.34 -25.72
N LEU A 159 -11.80 -8.46 -24.69
CA LEU A 159 -12.56 -9.67 -24.41
C LEU A 159 -13.75 -9.81 -25.36
N PRO A 160 -14.14 -11.04 -25.71
CA PRO A 160 -15.33 -11.25 -26.53
C PRO A 160 -16.59 -10.86 -25.75
N SER A 161 -17.46 -10.09 -26.40
CA SER A 161 -18.76 -9.69 -25.86
C SER A 161 -19.62 -10.92 -25.59
N ALA A 162 -20.36 -10.89 -24.48
CA ALA A 162 -21.20 -11.97 -24.02
C ALA A 162 -22.61 -11.44 -23.73
N ARG A 163 -23.62 -12.21 -24.13
CA ARG A 163 -25.03 -11.93 -23.89
C ARG A 163 -25.60 -13.01 -22.98
N ILE A 164 -26.13 -12.60 -21.83
CA ILE A 164 -26.84 -13.49 -20.91
C ILE A 164 -28.19 -13.84 -21.54
N THR A 165 -28.42 -15.12 -21.81
CA THR A 165 -29.67 -15.63 -22.40
C THR A 165 -30.59 -16.22 -21.33
N ARG A 166 -30.02 -16.93 -20.34
CA ARG A 166 -30.72 -17.55 -19.21
C ARG A 166 -30.21 -17.00 -17.87
N PRO A 167 -30.81 -15.92 -17.33
CA PRO A 167 -30.35 -15.31 -16.08
C PRO A 167 -30.39 -16.22 -14.85
N ASP A 168 -31.28 -17.21 -14.86
CA ASP A 168 -31.43 -18.25 -13.85
C ASP A 168 -30.22 -19.18 -13.75
N GLY A 169 -29.41 -19.29 -14.82
CA GLY A 169 -28.16 -20.06 -14.82
C GLY A 169 -26.99 -19.38 -14.10
N VAL A 170 -27.23 -18.38 -13.24
CA VAL A 170 -26.19 -17.69 -12.47
C VAL A 170 -25.83 -18.46 -11.20
N PHE A 171 -24.55 -18.67 -10.98
CA PHE A 171 -24.02 -19.25 -9.74
C PHE A 171 -23.72 -18.13 -8.72
N ALA A 172 -24.76 -17.56 -8.12
CA ALA A 172 -24.63 -16.38 -7.25
C ALA A 172 -23.80 -16.62 -5.97
N THR A 173 -23.89 -17.82 -5.39
CA THR A 173 -23.18 -18.19 -4.15
C THR A 173 -21.90 -18.98 -4.40
N TYR A 174 -21.43 -19.03 -5.65
CA TYR A 174 -20.26 -19.83 -6.00
C TYR A 174 -18.97 -19.12 -5.66
N ASP A 175 -18.10 -19.82 -4.92
CA ASP A 175 -16.85 -19.28 -4.41
C ASP A 175 -15.68 -19.66 -5.32
N LEU A 176 -15.26 -18.71 -6.17
CA LEU A 176 -14.11 -18.85 -7.06
C LEU A 176 -12.81 -19.17 -6.32
N SER A 177 -12.65 -18.77 -5.05
CA SER A 177 -11.41 -18.99 -4.30
C SER A 177 -11.17 -20.46 -3.98
N THR A 178 -12.23 -21.26 -3.97
CA THR A 178 -12.20 -22.68 -3.59
C THR A 178 -12.14 -23.63 -4.78
N ASP A 179 -12.24 -23.12 -6.01
CA ASP A 179 -12.22 -23.94 -7.24
C ASP A 179 -10.86 -23.80 -7.96
N PRO A 180 -9.98 -24.81 -7.86
CA PRO A 180 -8.67 -24.78 -8.52
C PRO A 180 -8.77 -24.68 -10.05
N ALA A 181 -9.81 -25.23 -10.67
CA ALA A 181 -10.00 -25.17 -12.12
C ALA A 181 -10.37 -23.75 -12.56
N ALA A 182 -11.15 -23.03 -11.75
CA ALA A 182 -11.46 -21.61 -11.97
C ALA A 182 -10.19 -20.75 -11.89
N ILE A 183 -9.38 -20.93 -10.84
CA ILE A 183 -8.12 -20.20 -10.67
C ILE A 183 -7.16 -20.48 -11.83
N ALA A 184 -6.96 -21.76 -12.18
CA ALA A 184 -6.11 -22.15 -13.30
C ALA A 184 -6.59 -21.55 -14.65
N ALA A 185 -7.91 -21.43 -14.85
CA ALA A 185 -8.45 -20.80 -16.06
C ALA A 185 -8.15 -19.28 -16.13
N LEU A 186 -8.11 -18.60 -14.98
CA LEU A 186 -7.73 -17.19 -14.87
C LEU A 186 -6.22 -16.98 -15.06
N GLU A 187 -5.40 -17.83 -14.46
CA GLU A 187 -3.94 -17.81 -14.65
C GLU A 187 -3.55 -18.08 -16.10
N LYS A 188 -4.20 -19.06 -16.76
CA LYS A 188 -3.97 -19.36 -18.19
C LYS A 188 -4.32 -18.19 -19.11
N ARG A 189 -5.20 -17.28 -18.67
CA ARG A 189 -5.51 -16.02 -19.37
C ARG A 189 -4.45 -14.94 -19.16
N GLY A 190 -3.48 -15.16 -18.28
CA GLY A 190 -2.41 -14.22 -17.95
C GLY A 190 -2.79 -13.21 -16.87
N LEU A 191 -3.82 -13.49 -16.05
CA LEU A 191 -4.15 -12.62 -14.91
C LEU A 191 -3.08 -12.76 -13.83
N SER A 192 -2.68 -11.64 -13.27
CA SER A 192 -1.82 -11.58 -12.08
C SER A 192 -2.59 -11.97 -10.81
N GLY A 193 -1.89 -12.41 -9.77
CA GLY A 193 -2.49 -12.72 -8.46
C GLY A 193 -3.45 -11.64 -7.95
N PRO A 194 -3.05 -10.34 -7.94
CA PRO A 194 -3.94 -9.26 -7.51
C PRO A 194 -5.19 -9.08 -8.38
N GLU A 195 -5.12 -9.39 -9.68
CA GLU A 195 -6.30 -9.40 -10.56
C GLU A 195 -7.23 -10.57 -10.25
N ILE A 196 -6.67 -11.75 -9.98
CA ILE A 196 -7.43 -12.92 -9.56
C ILE A 196 -8.13 -12.63 -8.22
N ASP A 197 -7.42 -12.06 -7.25
CA ASP A 197 -8.01 -11.67 -5.96
C ASP A 197 -9.15 -10.66 -6.14
N ALA A 198 -8.99 -9.68 -7.03
CA ALA A 198 -10.04 -8.72 -7.33
C ALA A 198 -11.27 -9.38 -7.98
N VAL A 199 -11.06 -10.35 -8.88
CA VAL A 199 -12.12 -11.14 -9.50
C VAL A 199 -12.86 -11.97 -8.46
N VAL A 200 -12.14 -12.72 -7.64
CA VAL A 200 -12.68 -13.55 -6.56
C VAL A 200 -13.48 -12.72 -5.57
N PHE A 201 -12.94 -11.57 -5.15
CA PHE A 201 -13.64 -10.70 -4.22
C PHE A 201 -14.94 -10.16 -4.85
N ARG A 202 -14.87 -9.59 -6.05
CA ARG A 202 -16.01 -8.93 -6.71
C ARG A 202 -16.97 -9.90 -7.42
N SER A 203 -16.72 -11.21 -7.37
CA SER A 203 -17.67 -12.21 -7.84
C SER A 203 -18.72 -12.58 -6.81
N GLN A 204 -18.50 -12.24 -5.54
CA GLN A 204 -19.38 -12.61 -4.44
C GLN A 204 -20.63 -11.74 -4.43
N GLU A 205 -21.79 -12.36 -4.20
CA GLU A 205 -23.11 -11.73 -4.23
C GLU A 205 -23.19 -10.45 -3.38
N ARG A 206 -22.57 -10.45 -2.18
CA ARG A 206 -22.52 -9.27 -1.29
C ARG A 206 -21.85 -8.03 -1.89
N ASN A 207 -21.08 -8.21 -2.96
CA ASN A 207 -20.34 -7.14 -3.65
C ASN A 207 -21.03 -6.73 -4.97
N TRP A 208 -22.22 -7.27 -5.26
CA TRP A 208 -23.05 -6.87 -6.39
C TRP A 208 -23.85 -5.60 -6.06
N PRO A 209 -24.47 -4.94 -7.08
CA PRO A 209 -25.28 -3.75 -6.85
C PRO A 209 -26.44 -4.02 -5.91
N GLU A 210 -26.80 -2.99 -5.13
CA GLU A 210 -27.96 -2.99 -4.26
C GLU A 210 -29.21 -3.43 -5.04
N GLY A 211 -29.87 -4.47 -4.54
CA GLY A 211 -31.01 -5.07 -5.23
C GLY A 211 -30.72 -6.34 -6.01
N MET A 212 -29.49 -6.84 -5.94
CA MET A 212 -29.02 -8.11 -6.50
C MET A 212 -28.15 -8.91 -5.52
N ASP A 213 -27.83 -8.32 -4.38
CA ASP A 213 -26.97 -8.80 -3.30
C ASP A 213 -27.68 -9.76 -2.33
N SER A 214 -28.94 -10.10 -2.61
CA SER A 214 -29.68 -11.17 -1.96
C SER A 214 -30.53 -11.98 -2.96
N PHE A 215 -30.81 -13.24 -2.62
CA PHE A 215 -31.67 -14.10 -3.43
C PHE A 215 -33.07 -13.50 -3.64
N ALA A 216 -33.70 -12.97 -2.59
CA ALA A 216 -35.05 -12.43 -2.64
C ALA A 216 -35.17 -11.27 -3.64
N GLU A 217 -34.20 -10.37 -3.62
CA GLU A 217 -34.18 -9.22 -4.53
C GLU A 217 -33.80 -9.63 -5.95
N ARG A 218 -32.78 -10.50 -6.10
CA ARG A 218 -32.36 -11.04 -7.39
C ARG A 218 -33.48 -11.78 -8.11
N ALA A 219 -34.22 -12.65 -7.41
CA ALA A 219 -35.25 -13.48 -8.02
C ALA A 219 -36.32 -12.64 -8.73
N SER A 220 -36.71 -11.51 -8.14
CA SER A 220 -37.68 -10.57 -8.73
C SER A 220 -37.14 -9.77 -9.94
N ARG A 221 -35.82 -9.85 -10.20
CA ARG A 221 -35.11 -8.97 -11.14
C ARG A 221 -34.17 -9.73 -12.09
N SER A 222 -34.11 -11.05 -12.01
CA SER A 222 -33.19 -11.90 -12.78
C SER A 222 -33.30 -11.65 -14.28
N ASP A 223 -34.52 -11.49 -14.81
CA ASP A 223 -34.74 -11.16 -16.21
C ASP A 223 -34.02 -9.88 -16.68
N LYS A 224 -33.77 -8.94 -15.78
CA LYS A 224 -33.07 -7.70 -16.10
C LYS A 224 -31.57 -7.92 -16.36
N PHE A 225 -31.00 -9.06 -16.00
CA PHE A 225 -29.59 -9.37 -16.24
C PHE A 225 -29.26 -9.44 -17.74
N LYS A 226 -30.26 -9.75 -18.58
CA LYS A 226 -30.15 -9.71 -20.05
C LYS A 226 -29.75 -8.32 -20.58
N LYS A 227 -29.91 -7.25 -19.77
CA LYS A 227 -29.55 -5.87 -20.12
C LYS A 227 -28.08 -5.54 -19.88
N PHE A 228 -27.33 -6.38 -19.17
CA PHE A 228 -25.92 -6.14 -18.93
C PHE A 228 -25.11 -6.20 -20.22
N LYS A 229 -24.20 -5.25 -20.37
CA LYS A 229 -23.06 -5.41 -21.25
C LYS A 229 -22.01 -6.23 -20.50
N ALA A 230 -21.82 -7.46 -20.94
CA ALA A 230 -20.90 -8.41 -20.33
C ALA A 230 -19.85 -8.87 -21.35
N TYR A 231 -18.71 -9.32 -20.85
CA TYR A 231 -17.64 -9.89 -21.66
C TYR A 231 -17.14 -11.18 -21.01
N ARG A 232 -16.75 -12.17 -21.82
CA ARG A 232 -16.25 -13.45 -21.28
C ARG A 232 -14.78 -13.33 -20.86
N ALA A 233 -14.55 -13.41 -19.55
CA ALA A 233 -13.22 -13.46 -18.95
C ALA A 233 -12.62 -14.87 -19.05
N ALA A 234 -13.28 -15.88 -18.51
CA ALA A 234 -12.78 -17.26 -18.47
C ALA A 234 -13.89 -18.29 -18.70
N LYS A 235 -13.50 -19.53 -18.99
CA LYS A 235 -14.38 -20.70 -19.13
C LYS A 235 -13.66 -21.93 -18.55
N TRP A 236 -14.37 -22.73 -17.77
CA TRP A 236 -13.91 -24.02 -17.21
C TRP A 236 -15.15 -24.86 -16.86
N ASP A 237 -15.07 -26.19 -16.94
CA ASP A 237 -16.07 -27.14 -16.41
C ASP A 237 -17.55 -26.76 -16.62
N GLY A 238 -17.91 -26.38 -17.85
CA GLY A 238 -19.27 -25.97 -18.22
C GLY A 238 -19.74 -24.64 -17.62
N LYS A 239 -18.83 -23.86 -17.04
CA LYS A 239 -19.06 -22.54 -16.47
C LYS A 239 -18.33 -21.46 -17.25
N VAL A 240 -18.84 -20.24 -17.15
CA VAL A 240 -18.27 -19.06 -17.78
C VAL A 240 -18.23 -17.91 -16.78
N LEU A 241 -17.07 -17.26 -16.66
CA LEU A 241 -16.93 -16.02 -15.91
C LEU A 241 -17.19 -14.84 -16.83
N LEU A 242 -18.15 -14.01 -16.45
CA LEU A 242 -18.45 -12.74 -17.10
C LEU A 242 -17.87 -11.60 -16.28
N ILE A 243 -17.23 -10.66 -16.97
CA ILE A 243 -17.00 -9.30 -16.44
C ILE A 243 -18.14 -8.40 -16.88
N ILE A 244 -18.71 -7.66 -15.93
CA ILE A 244 -19.74 -6.65 -16.16
C ILE A 244 -19.13 -5.30 -15.75
N PRO A 245 -18.57 -4.54 -16.69
CA PRO A 245 -17.87 -3.31 -16.35
C PRO A 245 -18.82 -2.21 -15.92
N ALA A 246 -18.47 -1.46 -14.87
CA ALA A 246 -19.25 -0.33 -14.40
C ALA A 246 -19.40 0.73 -15.49
N GLU A 247 -18.30 1.07 -16.17
CA GLU A 247 -18.27 2.11 -17.20
C GLU A 247 -19.16 1.77 -18.41
N ALA A 248 -19.16 0.51 -18.85
CA ALA A 248 -20.00 0.05 -19.95
C ALA A 248 -21.51 0.08 -19.59
N ASN A 249 -21.82 -0.06 -18.30
CA ASN A 249 -23.16 -0.20 -17.75
C ASN A 249 -23.65 1.04 -16.97
N LYS A 250 -22.93 2.17 -17.01
CA LYS A 250 -23.24 3.40 -16.25
C LYS A 250 -24.60 4.04 -16.54
N ARG A 251 -25.24 3.68 -17.67
CA ARG A 251 -26.58 4.16 -18.07
C ARG A 251 -27.71 3.24 -17.62
N LEU A 252 -27.43 2.10 -16.96
CA LEU A 252 -28.46 1.23 -16.40
C LEU A 252 -29.18 1.92 -15.23
N PRO A 253 -30.42 1.52 -14.89
CA PRO A 253 -31.09 1.95 -13.67
C PRO A 253 -30.24 1.67 -12.44
N GLN A 254 -30.37 2.52 -11.40
CA GLN A 254 -29.53 2.45 -10.18
C GLN A 254 -29.45 1.05 -9.58
N VAL A 255 -30.58 0.35 -9.49
CA VAL A 255 -30.72 -1.02 -8.94
C VAL A 255 -29.91 -2.09 -9.70
N LEU A 256 -29.47 -1.81 -10.93
CA LEU A 256 -28.66 -2.74 -11.72
C LEU A 256 -27.27 -2.19 -12.01
N ARG A 257 -26.98 -0.95 -11.61
CA ARG A 257 -25.79 -0.23 -12.05
C ARG A 257 -24.62 -0.64 -11.15
N PRO A 258 -23.56 -1.27 -11.70
CA PRO A 258 -22.36 -1.54 -10.94
C PRO A 258 -21.63 -0.24 -10.61
N TYR A 259 -21.26 -0.07 -9.34
CA TYR A 259 -20.35 1.00 -8.88
C TYR A 259 -18.89 0.69 -9.23
N LEU A 260 -18.57 -0.60 -9.30
CA LEU A 260 -17.28 -1.17 -9.69
C LEU A 260 -17.53 -2.30 -10.68
N ASP A 261 -16.50 -2.73 -11.40
CA ASP A 261 -16.58 -3.91 -12.25
C ASP A 261 -16.93 -5.13 -11.39
N ILE A 262 -18.03 -5.79 -11.72
CA ILE A 262 -18.48 -7.01 -11.02
C ILE A 262 -18.26 -8.22 -11.90
N TYR A 263 -18.14 -9.38 -11.26
CA TYR A 263 -17.95 -10.65 -11.94
C TYR A 263 -19.09 -11.59 -11.61
N MET A 264 -19.54 -12.35 -12.60
CA MET A 264 -20.62 -13.31 -12.41
C MET A 264 -20.25 -14.62 -13.08
N VAL A 265 -20.45 -15.72 -12.37
CA VAL A 265 -20.27 -17.06 -12.92
C VAL A 265 -21.62 -17.55 -13.40
N PHE A 266 -21.67 -18.00 -14.64
CA PHE A 266 -22.86 -18.57 -15.26
C PHE A 266 -22.59 -19.98 -15.75
N GLU A 267 -23.64 -20.77 -15.93
CA GLU A 267 -23.62 -21.92 -16.82
C GLU A 267 -23.23 -21.47 -18.23
N GLU A 268 -22.41 -22.27 -18.92
CA GLU A 268 -21.96 -21.93 -20.27
C GLU A 268 -23.15 -21.75 -21.23
N GLU A 269 -24.13 -22.64 -21.18
CA GLU A 269 -25.33 -22.60 -22.03
C GLU A 269 -26.27 -21.44 -21.71
N ALA A 270 -26.08 -20.77 -20.56
CA ALA A 270 -26.82 -19.58 -20.17
C ALA A 270 -26.30 -18.29 -20.82
N VAL A 271 -25.23 -18.38 -21.62
CA VAL A 271 -24.55 -17.23 -22.22
C VAL A 271 -24.21 -17.46 -23.69
N ALA A 272 -24.62 -16.54 -24.55
CA ALA A 272 -24.18 -16.48 -25.94
C ALA A 272 -22.96 -15.56 -26.07
N VAL A 273 -21.82 -16.09 -26.51
CA VAL A 273 -20.57 -15.31 -26.70
C VAL A 273 -20.40 -14.97 -28.18
N ALA A 274 -20.23 -13.70 -28.51
CA ALA A 274 -19.95 -13.27 -29.87
C ALA A 274 -18.56 -13.77 -30.29
N GLY A 275 -18.53 -14.67 -31.28
CA GLY A 275 -17.30 -15.27 -31.77
C GLY A 275 -16.41 -14.27 -32.51
N LYS A 276 -15.13 -14.20 -32.14
CA LYS A 276 -14.09 -14.29 -33.17
C LYS A 276 -13.86 -15.77 -33.39
N HIS A 277 -14.38 -16.31 -34.49
CA HIS A 277 -13.78 -17.51 -35.08
C HIS A 277 -12.32 -17.17 -35.36
N ARG A 278 -11.42 -17.90 -34.71
CA ARG A 278 -10.10 -18.19 -35.25
C ARG A 278 -9.99 -19.69 -35.31
#